data_AF-A0A973BLW7-F1
#
_entry.id   AF-A0A973BLW7-F1
#
_cell.length_a   1.000
_cell.length_b   1.000
_cell.length_c   1.000
_cell.angle_alpha   90.00
_cell.angle_beta   90.00
_cell.angle_gamma   90.00
#
_symmetry.space_group_name_H-M   'P 1'
#
loop_
_entity.id
_entity.type
_entity.pdbx_description
1 polymer ?
#
loop_
_entity_poly.entity_id
_entity_poly.type
_entity_poly.pdbx_seq_one_letter_code
_entity_poly.pdbx_strand_id
1 'polypeptide(L)'
;MQTKSLTLFCLTSCLLTQVACANVKRTLNVQATVRDEQGVPLEGAEFKVIFWGGLPKDDVIKTVLTDEDGSAELSGRTEFNPNFFFTKEGYYETKYEKYSWERPDSLSEQVVLIELDVTLRPVVDPQPLAARKNEFTIPEANEWIGFDLEVSDWVMPHGEGESSDMLIYYEKEFLGYNISQSGLEKVRAREARLNAVWTEEMEKEIYGNRSGNLKIAFPGEDEGIIEVVSEYDPYSAMRMPYKAPVVGYQPSLEWTDVVYRAGEPEPKGYFLRVRVKKRGDEIIQANYAKINEGIR
;
A
#
# COMPACT_ATOMS: atom_id res chain seq x y z
N MET A 1 -31.50 -22.94 73.62
CA MET A 1 -30.23 -23.70 73.57
C MET A 1 -29.62 -23.53 72.20
N GLN A 2 -28.31 -23.34 72.16
CA GLN A 2 -27.48 -22.78 71.08
C GLN A 2 -27.51 -23.51 69.73
N THR A 3 -26.94 -22.79 68.73
CA THR A 3 -26.31 -23.18 67.45
C THR A 3 -27.18 -22.92 66.21
N LYS A 4 -26.74 -22.28 65.11
CA LYS A 4 -25.49 -21.61 64.65
C LYS A 4 -25.96 -20.66 63.51
N SER A 5 -25.61 -19.37 63.52
CA SER A 5 -24.55 -18.76 62.67
C SER A 5 -24.32 -19.41 61.30
N LEU A 6 -24.72 -18.73 60.22
CA LEU A 6 -23.85 -18.47 59.06
C LEU A 6 -24.43 -17.35 58.17
N THR A 7 -24.28 -16.11 58.63
CA THR A 7 -24.40 -14.91 57.80
C THR A 7 -22.99 -14.50 57.40
N LEU A 8 -22.47 -14.92 56.24
CA LEU A 8 -21.30 -14.28 55.64
C LEU A 8 -21.04 -14.74 54.19
N PHE A 9 -20.63 -13.76 53.38
CA PHE A 9 -19.98 -13.88 52.07
C PHE A 9 -20.84 -14.17 50.83
N CYS A 10 -21.49 -13.14 50.29
CA CYS A 10 -21.56 -12.92 48.83
C CYS A 10 -22.04 -11.49 48.47
N LEU A 11 -21.45 -10.46 49.07
CA LEU A 11 -21.79 -9.07 48.73
C LEU A 11 -20.57 -8.16 48.51
N THR A 12 -19.38 -8.74 48.32
CA THR A 12 -18.14 -8.00 48.09
C THR A 12 -17.23 -8.69 47.08
N SER A 13 -17.73 -8.97 45.87
CA SER A 13 -16.84 -9.26 44.72
C SER A 13 -17.33 -8.71 43.38
N CYS A 14 -18.27 -7.75 43.39
CA CYS A 14 -18.78 -7.11 42.17
C CYS A 14 -18.30 -5.65 41.99
N LEU A 15 -17.27 -5.25 42.74
CA LEU A 15 -16.58 -3.97 42.58
C LEU A 15 -15.09 -4.27 42.56
N LEU A 16 -14.40 -3.86 41.50
CA LEU A 16 -12.98 -4.09 41.15
C LEU A 16 -12.74 -5.27 40.20
N THR A 17 -13.16 -5.09 38.96
CA THR A 17 -12.27 -5.11 37.77
C THR A 17 -13.10 -4.87 36.51
N GLN A 18 -13.85 -3.78 36.49
CA GLN A 18 -13.93 -3.03 35.24
C GLN A 18 -12.65 -2.18 35.18
N VAL A 19 -11.52 -2.83 34.88
CA VAL A 19 -10.54 -2.13 34.05
C VAL A 19 -11.22 -2.06 32.69
N ALA A 20 -12.14 -1.10 32.56
CA ALA A 20 -12.47 -0.60 31.25
C ALA A 20 -11.13 -0.30 30.61
N CYS A 21 -10.91 -0.79 29.39
CA CYS A 21 -9.90 -0.23 28.51
C CYS A 21 -10.25 1.24 28.33
N ALA A 22 -9.89 2.07 29.31
CA ALA A 22 -10.01 3.51 29.23
C ALA A 22 -8.92 3.92 28.25
N ASN A 23 -9.28 4.00 26.98
CA ASN A 23 -8.44 4.64 26.00
C ASN A 23 -8.18 6.06 26.52
N VAL A 24 -6.90 6.39 26.67
CA VAL A 24 -6.49 7.72 27.12
C VAL A 24 -6.93 8.71 26.05
N LYS A 25 -7.87 9.59 26.39
CA LYS A 25 -8.25 10.74 25.55
C LYS A 25 -7.04 11.67 25.45
N ARG A 26 -6.64 12.00 24.23
CA ARG A 26 -5.50 12.89 23.94
C ARG A 26 -5.98 14.13 23.23
N THR A 27 -5.30 15.25 23.43
CA THR A 27 -5.52 16.46 22.64
C THR A 27 -4.45 16.52 21.56
N LEU A 28 -4.87 16.60 20.30
CA LEU A 28 -3.97 16.86 19.18
C LEU A 28 -4.09 18.32 18.79
N ASN A 29 -2.95 18.96 18.59
CA ASN A 29 -2.80 20.22 17.87
C ASN A 29 -2.18 19.87 16.52
N VAL A 30 -2.86 20.22 15.43
CA VAL A 30 -2.43 19.85 14.08
C VAL A 30 -2.22 21.12 13.29
N GLN A 31 -0.99 21.31 12.82
CA GLN A 31 -0.58 22.42 11.98
C GLN A 31 -0.28 21.87 10.59
N ALA A 32 -0.94 22.41 9.59
CA ALA A 32 -0.77 22.00 8.20
C ALA A 32 -0.25 23.18 7.37
N THR A 33 0.72 22.91 6.51
CA THR A 33 1.16 23.78 5.42
C THR A 33 0.74 23.13 4.11
N VAL A 34 -0.04 23.81 3.30
CA VAL A 34 -0.59 23.28 2.05
C VAL A 34 -0.03 24.05 0.86
N ARG A 35 0.57 23.33 -0.08
CA ARG A 35 1.23 23.88 -1.27
C ARG A 35 0.81 23.13 -2.54
N ASP A 36 1.03 23.74 -3.70
CA ASP A 36 0.99 23.01 -4.97
C ASP A 36 2.32 22.29 -5.27
N GLU A 37 2.38 21.58 -6.40
CA GLU A 37 3.58 20.87 -6.86
C GLU A 37 4.78 21.79 -7.16
N GLN A 38 4.56 23.10 -7.27
CA GLN A 38 5.61 24.11 -7.46
C GLN A 38 6.06 24.74 -6.13
N GLY A 39 5.48 24.30 -5.01
CA GLY A 39 5.76 24.82 -3.66
C GLY A 39 5.04 26.13 -3.34
N VAL A 40 4.12 26.58 -4.20
CA VAL A 40 3.32 27.79 -3.98
C VAL A 40 2.27 27.51 -2.91
N PRO A 41 2.19 28.34 -1.84
CA PRO A 41 1.16 28.19 -0.82
C PRO A 41 -0.26 28.29 -1.40
N LEU A 42 -1.17 27.47 -0.89
CA LEU A 42 -2.56 27.43 -1.35
C LEU A 42 -3.49 28.03 -0.31
N GLU A 43 -3.87 29.29 -0.48
CA GLU A 43 -4.93 29.95 0.31
C GLU A 43 -6.30 29.32 0.04
N GLY A 44 -7.15 29.20 1.06
CA GLY A 44 -8.53 28.74 0.91
C GLY A 44 -8.68 27.26 0.57
N ALA A 45 -7.65 26.44 0.80
CA ALA A 45 -7.78 24.98 0.79
C ALA A 45 -8.51 24.54 2.07
N GLU A 46 -9.47 23.63 1.95
CA GLU A 46 -10.16 23.03 3.08
C GLU A 46 -9.24 22.01 3.76
N PHE A 47 -8.93 22.25 5.04
CA PHE A 47 -8.32 21.29 5.94
C PHE A 47 -9.37 20.74 6.90
N LYS A 48 -9.68 19.45 6.79
CA LYS A 48 -10.66 18.73 7.62
C LYS A 48 -9.99 17.63 8.42
N VAL A 49 -10.33 17.55 9.72
CA VAL A 49 -9.86 16.52 10.65
C VAL A 49 -11.03 15.79 11.26
N ILE A 50 -10.96 14.46 11.25
CA ILE A 50 -11.88 13.60 12.00
C ILE A 50 -11.14 13.11 13.24
N PHE A 51 -11.49 13.64 14.41
CA PHE A 51 -11.01 13.17 15.70
C PHE A 51 -11.92 12.03 16.16
N TRP A 52 -11.42 10.80 16.14
CA TRP A 52 -12.21 9.62 16.45
C TRP A 52 -12.38 9.43 17.96
N GLY A 53 -13.64 9.27 18.33
CA GLY A 53 -14.09 9.04 19.69
C GLY A 53 -14.15 7.57 20.07
N GLY A 54 -14.24 7.32 21.38
CA GLY A 54 -14.36 6.01 21.99
C GLY A 54 -15.75 5.42 21.90
N LEU A 55 -16.10 4.52 22.82
CA LEU A 55 -17.50 4.12 23.02
C LEU A 55 -18.08 4.87 24.24
N PRO A 56 -19.25 5.51 24.13
CA PRO A 56 -20.07 5.65 22.92
C PRO A 56 -19.37 6.52 21.86
N LYS A 57 -19.61 6.22 20.57
CA LYS A 57 -19.00 6.89 19.42
C LYS A 57 -19.19 8.40 19.50
N ASP A 58 -18.14 9.12 19.90
CA ASP A 58 -18.10 10.57 20.14
C ASP A 58 -17.14 11.30 19.17
N ASP A 59 -17.15 10.91 17.90
CA ASP A 59 -16.29 11.52 16.87
C ASP A 59 -16.58 13.01 16.69
N VAL A 60 -15.52 13.80 16.56
CA VAL A 60 -15.60 15.24 16.30
C VAL A 60 -14.97 15.54 14.95
N ILE A 61 -15.72 16.17 14.06
CA ILE A 61 -15.22 16.66 12.77
C ILE A 61 -15.00 18.16 12.89
N LYS A 62 -13.80 18.62 12.52
CA LYS A 62 -13.48 20.05 12.41
C LYS A 62 -12.95 20.35 11.01
N THR A 63 -13.24 21.55 10.56
CA THR A 63 -12.82 22.06 9.25
C THR A 63 -12.38 23.50 9.40
N VAL A 64 -11.32 23.86 8.69
CA VAL A 64 -10.80 25.23 8.56
C VAL A 64 -10.30 25.44 7.14
N LEU A 65 -10.21 26.69 6.70
CA LEU A 65 -9.57 27.05 5.43
C LEU A 65 -8.14 27.53 5.70
N THR A 66 -7.21 27.22 4.81
CA THR A 66 -5.86 27.76 4.86
C THR A 66 -5.83 29.27 4.60
N ASP A 67 -4.87 29.96 5.23
CA ASP A 67 -4.60 31.38 5.04
C ASP A 67 -3.72 31.65 3.80
N GLU A 68 -3.33 32.91 3.59
CA GLU A 68 -2.51 33.38 2.47
C GLU A 68 -1.14 32.66 2.38
N ASP A 69 -0.62 32.17 3.51
CA ASP A 69 0.63 31.40 3.61
C ASP A 69 0.39 29.89 3.45
N GLY A 70 -0.83 29.48 3.07
CA GLY A 70 -1.23 28.08 2.93
C GLY A 70 -1.29 27.35 4.27
N SER A 71 -1.34 28.07 5.39
CA SER A 71 -1.26 27.51 6.73
C SER A 71 -2.64 27.34 7.36
N ALA A 72 -2.81 26.28 8.16
CA ALA A 72 -4.03 26.02 8.91
C ALA A 72 -3.75 25.27 10.21
N GLU A 73 -4.51 25.57 11.27
CA GLU A 73 -4.40 24.90 12.56
C GLU A 73 -5.75 24.39 13.07
N LEU A 74 -5.78 23.16 13.58
CA LEU A 74 -6.93 22.57 14.25
C LEU A 74 -6.50 21.82 15.51
N SER A 75 -7.28 21.97 16.56
CA SER A 75 -7.09 21.20 17.80
C SER A 75 -8.32 20.39 18.15
N GLY A 76 -8.15 19.17 18.64
CA GLY A 76 -9.27 18.31 19.02
C GLY A 76 -8.85 17.14 19.91
N ARG A 77 -9.82 16.58 20.63
CA ARG A 77 -9.59 15.38 21.45
C ARG A 77 -9.87 14.13 20.63
N THR A 78 -8.98 13.15 20.68
CA THR A 78 -9.12 11.86 19.98
C THR A 78 -8.70 10.70 20.88
N GLU A 79 -9.36 9.56 20.71
CA GLU A 79 -8.95 8.28 21.30
C GLU A 79 -8.18 7.40 20.30
N PHE A 80 -8.49 7.54 19.01
CA PHE A 80 -7.86 6.79 17.91
C PHE A 80 -7.11 7.70 16.93
N ASN A 81 -6.51 7.11 15.89
CA ASN A 81 -5.76 7.82 14.87
C ASN A 81 -6.67 8.71 14.03
N PRO A 82 -6.59 10.07 14.04
CA PRO A 82 -7.49 10.88 13.24
C PRO A 82 -7.16 10.67 11.76
N ASN A 83 -8.14 11.06 10.95
CA ASN A 83 -7.93 11.19 9.52
C ASN A 83 -7.83 12.66 9.15
N PHE A 84 -6.88 12.97 8.26
CA PHE A 84 -6.68 14.31 7.71
C PHE A 84 -7.11 14.32 6.25
N PHE A 85 -7.88 15.33 5.85
CA PHE A 85 -8.38 15.50 4.49
C PHE A 85 -8.06 16.92 4.04
N PHE A 86 -7.55 17.03 2.82
CA PHE A 86 -7.20 18.29 2.19
C PHE A 86 -7.88 18.37 0.83
N THR A 87 -8.68 19.42 0.61
CA THR A 87 -9.41 19.62 -0.66
C THR A 87 -9.36 21.07 -1.09
N LYS A 88 -9.33 21.31 -2.40
CA LYS A 88 -9.45 22.64 -3.01
C LYS A 88 -10.06 22.47 -4.40
N GLU A 89 -10.95 23.37 -4.80
CA GLU A 89 -11.50 23.34 -6.15
C GLU A 89 -10.37 23.41 -7.19
N GLY A 90 -10.41 22.53 -8.19
CA GLY A 90 -9.35 22.43 -9.19
C GLY A 90 -8.11 21.66 -8.73
N TYR A 91 -8.16 20.93 -7.60
CA TYR A 91 -7.08 20.08 -7.11
C TYR A 91 -7.59 18.68 -6.74
N TYR A 92 -6.72 17.67 -6.85
CA TYR A 92 -7.01 16.33 -6.34
C TYR A 92 -6.96 16.33 -4.82
N GLU A 93 -7.88 15.59 -4.21
CA GLU A 93 -7.93 15.41 -2.76
C GLU A 93 -6.70 14.64 -2.25
N THR A 94 -6.18 15.05 -1.09
CA THR A 94 -5.14 14.32 -0.36
C THR A 94 -5.67 13.86 1.00
N LYS A 95 -5.46 12.58 1.31
CA LYS A 95 -5.97 11.89 2.52
C LYS A 95 -4.87 11.17 3.28
N TYR A 96 -4.72 11.50 4.55
CA TYR A 96 -3.88 10.75 5.49
C TYR A 96 -4.80 9.90 6.38
N GLU A 97 -5.14 8.70 5.90
CA GLU A 97 -5.90 7.73 6.69
C GLU A 97 -4.97 6.91 7.57
N LYS A 98 -5.35 6.70 8.83
CA LYS A 98 -4.56 5.93 9.81
C LYS A 98 -3.16 6.48 10.05
N TYR A 99 -3.00 7.82 10.03
CA TYR A 99 -1.72 8.46 10.39
C TYR A 99 -1.20 7.85 11.69
N SER A 100 -0.09 7.12 11.61
CA SER A 100 0.48 6.40 12.73
C SER A 100 1.51 7.29 13.37
N TRP A 101 1.17 7.92 14.49
CA TRP A 101 2.18 8.47 15.38
C TRP A 101 2.48 7.46 16.48
N GLU A 102 3.69 7.52 17.01
CA GLU A 102 4.08 6.68 18.13
C GLU A 102 3.12 6.92 19.29
N ARG A 103 2.46 5.87 19.75
CA ARG A 103 1.67 5.94 20.98
C ARG A 103 2.66 6.03 22.13
N PRO A 104 2.71 7.14 22.87
CA PRO A 104 3.57 7.21 24.04
C PRO A 104 3.05 6.24 25.10
N ASP A 105 3.98 5.60 25.81
CA ASP A 105 3.70 4.51 26.76
C ASP A 105 2.90 4.94 28.01
N SER A 106 2.67 6.24 28.22
CA SER A 106 2.05 6.76 29.45
C SER A 106 0.54 6.89 29.38
N LEU A 107 -0.10 6.65 30.53
CA LEU A 107 -1.55 6.80 30.74
C LEU A 107 -2.01 8.25 31.04
N SER A 108 -1.11 9.24 30.92
CA SER A 108 -1.44 10.65 31.20
C SER A 108 -2.12 11.31 30.00
N GLU A 109 -2.99 12.29 30.24
CA GLU A 109 -3.48 13.17 29.18
C GLU A 109 -2.29 13.89 28.55
N GLN A 110 -2.14 13.78 27.23
CA GLN A 110 -1.04 14.39 26.48
C GLN A 110 -1.59 15.34 25.43
N VAL A 111 -0.88 16.46 25.25
CA VAL A 111 -1.04 17.37 24.12
C VAL A 111 0.06 17.02 23.12
N VAL A 112 -0.33 16.59 21.93
CA VAL A 112 0.61 16.20 20.86
C VAL A 112 0.50 17.21 19.72
N LEU A 113 1.63 17.73 19.27
CA LEU A 113 1.72 18.54 18.05
C LEU A 113 1.99 17.63 16.85
N ILE A 114 1.22 17.81 15.78
CA ILE A 114 1.42 17.16 14.48
C ILE A 114 1.62 18.25 13.45
N GLU A 115 2.74 18.21 12.74
CA GLU A 115 3.05 19.10 11.63
C GLU A 115 2.90 18.32 10.32
N LEU A 116 2.09 18.84 9.40
CA LEU A 116 1.81 18.24 8.09
C LEU A 116 2.28 19.19 6.99
N ASP A 117 3.20 18.73 6.15
CA ASP A 117 3.54 19.39 4.87
C ASP A 117 2.81 18.64 3.75
N VAL A 118 1.86 19.33 3.11
CA VAL A 118 0.88 18.72 2.22
C VAL A 118 0.98 19.34 0.83
N THR A 119 1.17 18.50 -0.17
CA THR A 119 1.09 18.89 -1.57
C THR A 119 -0.28 18.53 -2.14
N LEU A 120 -1.00 19.51 -2.70
CA LEU A 120 -2.19 19.27 -3.52
C LEU A 120 -1.83 19.38 -4.99
N ARG A 121 -2.20 18.36 -5.77
CA ARG A 121 -1.93 18.35 -7.21
C ARG A 121 -3.08 19.00 -7.98
N PRO A 122 -2.81 19.94 -8.90
CA PRO A 122 -3.87 20.61 -9.65
C PRO A 122 -4.54 19.65 -10.64
N VAL A 123 -5.87 19.65 -10.70
CA VAL A 123 -6.63 18.99 -11.77
C VAL A 123 -6.39 19.76 -13.06
N VAL A 124 -5.58 19.17 -13.94
CA VAL A 124 -5.37 19.65 -15.31
C VAL A 124 -6.35 18.95 -16.27
N ASP A 125 -6.22 19.19 -17.58
CA ASP A 125 -6.92 18.43 -18.63
C ASP A 125 -5.99 17.33 -19.17
N PRO A 126 -5.76 16.21 -18.44
CA PRO A 126 -4.84 15.18 -18.89
C PRO A 126 -5.46 14.35 -20.00
N GLN A 127 -4.62 13.78 -20.87
CA GLN A 127 -5.02 12.67 -21.72
C GLN A 127 -5.51 11.52 -20.82
N PRO A 128 -6.78 11.07 -20.92
CA PRO A 128 -7.29 10.00 -20.08
C PRO A 128 -6.52 8.69 -20.31
N LEU A 129 -6.20 7.99 -19.23
CA LEU A 129 -5.67 6.61 -19.27
C LEU A 129 -6.81 5.64 -18.95
N ALA A 130 -6.80 4.47 -19.59
CA ALA A 130 -7.65 3.36 -19.18
C ALA A 130 -7.13 2.81 -17.84
N ALA A 131 -7.87 3.05 -16.74
CA ALA A 131 -7.52 2.54 -15.43
C ALA A 131 -8.08 1.12 -15.23
N ARG A 132 -7.21 0.18 -14.87
CA ARG A 132 -7.58 -1.22 -14.57
C ARG A 132 -6.94 -1.65 -13.25
N LYS A 133 -7.65 -2.50 -12.50
CA LYS A 133 -7.15 -3.18 -11.32
C LYS A 133 -7.38 -4.67 -11.51
N ASN A 134 -6.32 -5.41 -11.79
CA ASN A 134 -6.36 -6.82 -12.09
C ASN A 134 -5.30 -7.55 -11.26
N GLU A 135 -5.59 -8.78 -10.89
CA GLU A 135 -4.64 -9.72 -10.29
C GLU A 135 -4.38 -10.82 -11.32
N PHE A 136 -3.10 -11.11 -11.59
CA PHE A 136 -2.72 -12.11 -12.57
C PHE A 136 -1.85 -13.18 -11.90
N THR A 137 -2.11 -14.43 -12.25
CA THR A 137 -1.18 -15.52 -11.97
C THR A 137 -0.21 -15.63 -13.14
N ILE A 138 1.10 -15.63 -12.85
CA ILE A 138 2.13 -15.81 -13.88
C ILE A 138 1.98 -17.24 -14.44
N PRO A 139 1.74 -17.41 -15.75
CA PRO A 139 1.34 -18.69 -16.32
C PRO A 139 2.39 -19.79 -16.17
N GLU A 140 3.66 -19.46 -16.44
CA GLU A 140 4.78 -20.38 -16.39
C GLU A 140 5.97 -19.74 -15.67
N ALA A 141 6.68 -20.55 -14.88
CA ALA A 141 7.90 -20.11 -14.21
C ALA A 141 9.13 -20.41 -15.06
N ASN A 142 10.19 -19.60 -14.88
CA ASN A 142 11.47 -19.70 -15.58
C ASN A 142 11.38 -19.50 -17.11
N GLU A 143 10.36 -18.77 -17.57
CA GLU A 143 10.19 -18.38 -18.98
C GLU A 143 9.78 -16.91 -19.09
N TRP A 144 10.17 -16.27 -20.20
CA TRP A 144 9.73 -14.90 -20.52
C TRP A 144 8.36 -14.96 -21.20
N ILE A 145 7.37 -14.33 -20.58
CA ILE A 145 5.99 -14.32 -21.06
C ILE A 145 5.60 -12.87 -21.39
N GLY A 146 5.02 -12.68 -22.58
CA GLY A 146 4.51 -11.38 -23.00
C GLY A 146 3.23 -10.99 -22.26
N PHE A 147 3.10 -9.70 -21.96
CA PHE A 147 1.90 -9.10 -21.41
C PHE A 147 1.47 -7.90 -22.26
N ASP A 148 0.20 -7.87 -22.64
CA ASP A 148 -0.42 -6.78 -23.41
C ASP A 148 -1.09 -5.80 -22.43
N LEU A 149 -0.63 -4.56 -22.40
CA LEU A 149 -1.14 -3.55 -21.46
C LEU A 149 -2.51 -3.01 -21.89
N GLU A 150 -2.82 -3.02 -23.18
CA GLU A 150 -4.08 -2.49 -23.71
C GLU A 150 -5.23 -3.47 -23.48
N VAL A 151 -4.99 -4.74 -23.82
CA VAL A 151 -5.91 -5.85 -23.54
C VAL A 151 -5.93 -6.16 -22.03
N SER A 152 -4.80 -5.93 -21.35
CA SER A 152 -4.58 -6.28 -19.94
C SER A 152 -4.64 -7.79 -19.71
N ASP A 153 -3.93 -8.54 -20.54
CA ASP A 153 -3.85 -10.00 -20.46
C ASP A 153 -2.50 -10.50 -20.97
N TRP A 154 -2.19 -11.76 -20.66
CA TRP A 154 -1.03 -12.46 -21.20
C TRP A 154 -1.14 -12.59 -22.71
N VAL A 155 0.00 -12.54 -23.39
CA VAL A 155 0.06 -12.83 -24.83
C VAL A 155 -0.09 -14.33 -25.06
N MET A 156 -0.66 -14.70 -26.21
CA MET A 156 -0.76 -16.09 -26.66
C MET A 156 0.56 -16.86 -26.47
N PRO A 157 0.52 -18.12 -26.01
CA PRO A 157 -0.66 -18.96 -25.83
C PRO A 157 -1.36 -18.84 -24.47
N HIS A 158 -0.93 -17.92 -23.59
CA HIS A 158 -1.36 -17.90 -22.19
C HIS A 158 -2.54 -16.96 -21.90
N GLY A 159 -2.96 -16.15 -22.87
CA GLY A 159 -4.09 -15.24 -22.78
C GLY A 159 -4.47 -14.71 -24.15
N GLU A 160 -5.30 -13.66 -24.17
CA GLU A 160 -5.84 -13.04 -25.39
C GLU A 160 -5.03 -11.81 -25.86
N GLY A 161 -3.91 -11.51 -25.21
CA GLY A 161 -3.03 -10.40 -25.60
C GLY A 161 -2.45 -10.58 -27.01
N GLU A 162 -2.41 -9.47 -27.76
CA GLU A 162 -1.96 -9.46 -29.17
C GLU A 162 -0.56 -8.88 -29.33
N SER A 163 -0.15 -7.98 -28.43
CA SER A 163 1.14 -7.30 -28.45
C SER A 163 1.87 -7.47 -27.11
N SER A 164 3.12 -7.93 -27.17
CA SER A 164 3.99 -7.94 -25.99
C SER A 164 4.46 -6.52 -25.70
N ASP A 165 3.75 -5.80 -24.85
CA ASP A 165 4.17 -4.46 -24.38
C ASP A 165 5.21 -4.55 -23.27
N MET A 166 5.22 -5.68 -22.56
CA MET A 166 6.14 -6.00 -21.50
C MET A 166 6.41 -7.50 -21.50
N LEU A 167 7.62 -7.90 -21.13
CA LEU A 167 7.99 -9.27 -20.87
C LEU A 167 8.14 -9.45 -19.36
N ILE A 168 7.50 -10.49 -18.82
CA ILE A 168 7.60 -10.87 -17.41
C ILE A 168 8.29 -12.22 -17.33
N TYR A 169 9.27 -12.34 -16.43
CA TYR A 169 9.93 -13.59 -16.10
C TYR A 169 9.92 -13.77 -14.60
N TYR A 170 9.44 -14.93 -14.15
CA TYR A 170 9.47 -15.29 -12.74
C TYR A 170 10.34 -16.51 -12.53
N GLU A 171 11.51 -16.29 -11.95
CA GLU A 171 12.41 -17.35 -11.54
C GLU A 171 11.87 -18.00 -10.27
N LYS A 172 11.72 -19.32 -10.31
CA LYS A 172 11.27 -20.11 -9.16
C LYS A 172 12.21 -21.29 -8.98
N GLU A 173 13.00 -21.26 -7.91
CA GLU A 173 13.91 -22.35 -7.56
C GLU A 173 13.46 -23.02 -6.25
N PHE A 174 13.52 -24.35 -6.20
CA PHE A 174 13.26 -25.12 -4.99
C PHE A 174 14.55 -25.22 -4.16
N LEU A 175 14.53 -24.63 -2.97
CA LEU A 175 15.70 -24.55 -2.07
C LEU A 175 15.77 -25.69 -1.04
N GLY A 176 14.79 -26.60 -1.05
CA GLY A 176 14.64 -27.66 -0.06
C GLY A 176 13.31 -27.56 0.68
N TYR A 177 13.13 -28.38 1.72
CA TYR A 177 11.90 -28.39 2.50
C TYR A 177 12.04 -27.51 3.76
N ASN A 178 10.94 -26.84 4.15
CA ASN A 178 10.83 -26.00 5.34
C ASN A 178 10.60 -26.81 6.63
N ILE A 179 10.55 -28.14 6.53
CA ILE A 179 10.49 -29.08 7.64
C ILE A 179 11.61 -30.11 7.54
N SER A 180 11.95 -30.74 8.66
CA SER A 180 12.96 -31.79 8.69
C SER A 180 12.55 -33.01 7.87
N GLN A 181 13.53 -33.83 7.45
CA GLN A 181 13.28 -35.12 6.80
C GLN A 181 12.36 -36.02 7.62
N SER A 182 12.57 -36.10 8.94
CA SER A 182 11.70 -36.84 9.87
C SER A 182 10.28 -36.25 9.97
N GLY A 183 10.11 -34.96 9.67
CA GLY A 183 8.81 -34.32 9.53
C GLY A 183 8.10 -34.77 8.26
N LEU A 184 8.80 -34.75 7.11
CA LEU A 184 8.26 -35.21 5.83
C LEU A 184 7.85 -36.68 5.89
N GLU A 185 8.66 -37.54 6.50
CA GLU A 185 8.33 -38.95 6.71
C GLU A 185 7.02 -39.14 7.48
N LYS A 186 6.78 -38.33 8.52
CA LYS A 186 5.52 -38.36 9.29
C LYS A 186 4.33 -37.91 8.44
N VAL A 187 4.50 -36.90 7.60
CA VAL A 187 3.47 -36.44 6.65
C VAL A 187 3.15 -37.55 5.67
N ARG A 188 4.15 -38.08 4.95
CA ARG A 188 3.99 -39.19 3.99
C ARG A 188 3.28 -40.39 4.63
N ALA A 189 3.70 -40.78 5.84
CA ALA A 189 3.07 -41.88 6.58
C ALA A 189 1.61 -41.59 6.98
N ARG A 190 1.28 -40.34 7.35
CA ARG A 190 -0.08 -39.91 7.64
C ARG A 190 -0.96 -39.96 6.38
N GLU A 191 -0.51 -39.38 5.28
CA GLU A 191 -1.28 -39.31 4.04
C GLU A 191 -1.52 -40.71 3.44
N ALA A 192 -0.52 -41.60 3.54
CA ALA A 192 -0.68 -43.01 3.18
C ALA A 192 -1.78 -43.71 4.01
N ARG A 193 -1.88 -43.43 5.32
CA ARG A 193 -2.98 -43.98 6.16
C ARG A 193 -4.35 -43.44 5.76
N LEU A 194 -4.40 -42.21 5.28
CA LEU A 194 -5.63 -41.58 4.79
C LEU A 194 -5.98 -42.01 3.36
N ASN A 195 -5.13 -42.83 2.72
CA ASN A 195 -5.25 -43.22 1.32
C ASN A 195 -5.39 -41.99 0.39
N ALA A 196 -4.75 -40.89 0.77
CA ALA A 196 -4.72 -39.66 -0.01
C ALA A 196 -3.72 -39.80 -1.15
N VAL A 197 -4.03 -39.20 -2.30
CA VAL A 197 -3.05 -39.02 -3.36
C VAL A 197 -2.04 -37.98 -2.86
N TRP A 198 -0.79 -38.41 -2.65
CA TRP A 198 0.30 -37.56 -2.19
C TRP A 198 1.47 -37.70 -3.14
N THR A 199 1.72 -36.66 -3.95
CA THR A 199 2.81 -36.63 -4.93
C THR A 199 3.99 -35.79 -4.43
N GLU A 200 5.14 -35.97 -5.05
CA GLU A 200 6.31 -35.12 -4.78
C GLU A 200 6.02 -33.65 -5.12
N GLU A 201 5.22 -33.35 -6.16
CA GLU A 201 4.85 -31.96 -6.46
C GLU A 201 4.01 -31.33 -5.33
N MET A 202 3.02 -32.06 -4.79
CA MET A 202 2.21 -31.58 -3.66
C MET A 202 3.06 -31.33 -2.42
N GLU A 203 4.01 -32.24 -2.16
CA GLU A 203 4.94 -32.09 -1.04
C GLU A 203 5.83 -30.85 -1.20
N LYS A 204 6.37 -30.61 -2.40
CA LYS A 204 7.15 -29.40 -2.72
C LYS A 204 6.30 -28.13 -2.69
N GLU A 205 5.00 -28.21 -2.98
CA GLU A 205 4.08 -27.07 -2.91
C GLU A 205 3.79 -26.67 -1.46
N ILE A 206 3.53 -27.65 -0.60
CA ILE A 206 3.11 -27.40 0.78
C ILE A 206 4.30 -27.14 1.70
N TYR A 207 5.39 -27.89 1.53
CA TYR A 207 6.55 -27.88 2.42
C TYR A 207 7.81 -27.35 1.77
N GLY A 208 7.78 -26.92 0.50
CA GLY A 208 8.95 -26.37 -0.16
C GLY A 208 9.30 -24.98 0.33
N ASN A 209 10.58 -24.76 0.61
CA ASN A 209 11.18 -23.44 0.61
C ASN A 209 11.62 -23.09 -0.82
N ARG A 210 11.38 -21.84 -1.23
CA ARG A 210 11.58 -21.41 -2.62
C ARG A 210 12.21 -20.02 -2.64
N SER A 211 13.02 -19.74 -3.66
CA SER A 211 13.32 -18.37 -4.06
C SER A 211 12.34 -17.95 -5.15
N GLY A 212 11.94 -16.67 -5.12
CA GLY A 212 11.27 -15.99 -6.21
C GLY A 212 12.15 -14.85 -6.74
N ASN A 213 12.31 -14.72 -8.05
CA ASN A 213 12.89 -13.52 -8.62
C ASN A 213 12.02 -13.07 -9.78
N LEU A 214 11.47 -11.86 -9.68
CA LEU A 214 10.68 -11.27 -10.74
C LEU A 214 11.57 -10.37 -11.60
N LYS A 215 11.54 -10.57 -12.91
CA LYS A 215 12.21 -9.73 -13.89
C LYS A 215 11.20 -9.21 -14.87
N ILE A 216 11.34 -7.94 -15.23
CA ILE A 216 10.56 -7.29 -16.26
C ILE A 216 11.52 -6.73 -17.31
N ALA A 217 11.16 -6.89 -18.58
CA ALA A 217 11.89 -6.33 -19.70
C ALA A 217 10.92 -5.77 -20.74
N PHE A 218 11.44 -4.89 -21.60
CA PHE A 218 10.68 -4.26 -22.69
C PHE A 218 11.28 -4.67 -24.03
N PRO A 219 10.46 -5.18 -24.97
CA PRO A 219 10.98 -5.77 -26.20
C PRO A 219 11.42 -4.74 -27.25
N GLY A 220 10.88 -3.52 -27.21
CA GLY A 220 11.22 -2.46 -28.17
C GLY A 220 12.41 -1.59 -27.76
N GLU A 221 13.07 -1.02 -28.76
CA GLU A 221 14.11 -0.01 -28.56
C GLU A 221 13.50 1.27 -27.97
N ASP A 222 14.22 1.92 -27.04
CA ASP A 222 13.77 3.09 -26.27
C ASP A 222 12.50 2.86 -25.44
N GLU A 223 11.98 1.65 -25.36
CA GLU A 223 10.95 1.29 -24.39
C GLU A 223 11.56 1.08 -23.00
N GLY A 224 10.73 1.09 -21.98
CA GLY A 224 11.24 0.84 -20.65
C GLY A 224 10.32 1.24 -19.51
N ILE A 225 10.94 1.25 -18.34
CA ILE A 225 10.33 1.57 -17.06
C ILE A 225 11.14 2.64 -16.33
N ILE A 226 10.44 3.51 -15.61
CA ILE A 226 11.00 4.46 -14.64
C ILE A 226 10.29 4.24 -13.32
N GLU A 227 11.07 4.01 -12.26
CA GLU A 227 10.57 4.01 -10.89
C GLU A 227 10.40 5.44 -10.38
N VAL A 228 9.25 5.72 -9.77
CA VAL A 228 8.91 7.01 -9.19
C VAL A 228 8.76 6.83 -7.69
N VAL A 229 9.72 7.37 -6.95
CA VAL A 229 9.76 7.35 -5.49
C VAL A 229 9.49 8.74 -4.94
N SER A 230 10.37 9.71 -5.23
CA SER A 230 10.29 11.06 -4.65
C SER A 230 9.03 11.85 -5.01
N GLU A 231 8.48 11.61 -6.19
CA GLU A 231 7.26 12.27 -6.66
C GLU A 231 6.01 11.40 -6.49
N TYR A 232 6.14 10.24 -5.82
CA TYR A 232 4.99 9.40 -5.49
C TYR A 232 4.35 9.90 -4.21
N ASP A 233 3.07 10.26 -4.29
CA ASP A 233 2.31 10.67 -3.11
C ASP A 233 1.24 9.61 -2.82
N PRO A 234 1.44 8.73 -1.81
CA PRO A 234 0.46 7.69 -1.49
C PRO A 234 -0.88 8.23 -0.97
N TYR A 235 -0.88 9.48 -0.50
CA TYR A 235 -2.02 10.14 0.13
C TYR A 235 -2.89 10.90 -0.87
N SER A 236 -2.31 11.36 -1.99
CA SER A 236 -3.08 12.02 -3.04
C SER A 236 -3.95 11.03 -3.83
N ALA A 237 -5.14 11.48 -4.24
CA ALA A 237 -5.94 10.76 -5.23
C ALA A 237 -5.21 10.66 -6.59
N MET A 238 -4.31 11.59 -6.90
CA MET A 238 -3.39 11.51 -8.03
C MET A 238 -1.98 11.19 -7.51
N ARG A 239 -1.69 9.90 -7.35
CA ARG A 239 -0.45 9.44 -6.69
C ARG A 239 0.84 9.65 -7.47
N MET A 240 0.72 9.76 -8.78
CA MET A 240 1.84 9.86 -9.72
C MET A 240 1.78 11.20 -10.47
N PRO A 241 2.93 11.75 -10.91
CA PRO A 241 2.95 12.97 -11.73
C PRO A 241 2.06 12.87 -12.97
N TYR A 242 1.55 14.00 -13.46
CA TYR A 242 0.73 14.03 -14.68
C TYR A 242 1.51 13.56 -15.90
N LYS A 243 2.69 14.17 -16.11
CA LYS A 243 3.52 13.98 -17.29
C LYS A 243 4.51 12.84 -17.06
N ALA A 244 4.56 11.93 -18.01
CA ALA A 244 5.63 10.95 -18.05
C ALA A 244 6.96 11.64 -18.39
N PRO A 245 8.09 11.21 -17.80
CA PRO A 245 9.41 11.65 -18.22
C PRO A 245 9.66 11.35 -19.70
N VAL A 246 10.53 12.13 -20.35
CA VAL A 246 10.93 11.89 -21.74
C VAL A 246 12.20 11.05 -21.87
N VAL A 247 12.97 10.95 -20.79
CA VAL A 247 14.26 10.25 -20.70
C VAL A 247 14.35 9.47 -19.39
N GLY A 248 15.31 8.55 -19.29
CA GLY A 248 15.59 7.80 -18.06
C GLY A 248 14.99 6.39 -18.01
N TYR A 249 14.26 5.99 -19.05
CA TYR A 249 13.67 4.66 -19.16
C TYR A 249 14.74 3.58 -19.19
N GLN A 250 14.59 2.60 -18.28
CA GLN A 250 15.42 1.40 -18.25
C GLN A 250 14.74 0.29 -19.06
N PRO A 251 15.47 -0.46 -19.88
CA PRO A 251 14.90 -1.52 -20.71
C PRO A 251 14.46 -2.75 -19.90
N SER A 252 14.88 -2.84 -18.64
CA SER A 252 14.53 -3.93 -17.74
C SER A 252 14.64 -3.52 -16.27
N LEU A 253 13.91 -4.22 -15.41
CA LEU A 253 13.98 -4.12 -13.96
C LEU A 253 13.91 -5.51 -13.33
N GLU A 254 14.66 -5.73 -12.26
CA GLU A 254 14.74 -7.01 -11.55
C GLU A 254 14.48 -6.83 -10.06
N TRP A 255 13.63 -7.69 -9.51
CA TRP A 255 13.35 -7.83 -8.09
C TRP A 255 13.74 -9.23 -7.64
N THR A 256 14.84 -9.34 -6.93
CA THR A 256 15.14 -10.55 -6.15
C THR A 256 14.21 -10.58 -4.95
N ASP A 257 13.58 -11.72 -4.61
CA ASP A 257 12.87 -11.88 -3.34
C ASP A 257 13.77 -11.39 -2.22
N VAL A 258 13.45 -10.20 -1.71
CA VAL A 258 14.09 -9.71 -0.52
C VAL A 258 13.35 -10.40 0.60
N VAL A 259 13.90 -11.54 1.03
CA VAL A 259 13.65 -12.19 2.33
C VAL A 259 13.05 -11.16 3.28
N TYR A 260 11.74 -11.26 3.53
CA TYR A 260 10.94 -10.43 4.43
C TYR A 260 11.77 -9.32 5.12
N ARG A 261 12.01 -8.20 4.44
CA ARG A 261 12.60 -7.05 5.14
C ARG A 261 11.54 -6.58 6.13
N ALA A 262 11.89 -6.58 7.41
CA ALA A 262 11.07 -5.96 8.44
C ALA A 262 10.96 -4.45 8.14
N GLY A 263 9.90 -4.06 7.44
CA GLY A 263 9.60 -2.69 7.04
C GLY A 263 8.60 -2.68 5.87
N GLU A 264 7.64 -1.75 5.90
CA GLU A 264 6.81 -1.52 4.71
C GLU A 264 7.70 -0.98 3.58
N PRO A 265 7.66 -1.54 2.37
CA PRO A 265 8.42 -1.00 1.26
C PRO A 265 8.01 0.46 1.02
N GLU A 266 8.99 1.29 0.67
CA GLU A 266 8.75 2.70 0.36
C GLU A 266 7.66 2.81 -0.72
N PRO A 267 6.59 3.60 -0.50
CA PRO A 267 5.53 3.78 -1.48
C PRO A 267 6.12 4.33 -2.78
N LYS A 268 5.78 3.68 -3.89
CA LYS A 268 6.28 4.03 -5.22
C LYS A 268 5.29 3.69 -6.31
N GLY A 269 5.52 4.26 -7.48
CA GLY A 269 4.85 3.89 -8.72
C GLY A 269 5.83 3.81 -9.88
N TYR A 270 5.32 3.51 -11.07
CA TYR A 270 6.14 3.34 -12.25
C TYR A 270 5.52 4.01 -13.47
N PHE A 271 6.35 4.64 -14.29
CA PHE A 271 6.01 4.98 -15.67
C PHE A 271 6.54 3.91 -16.60
N LEU A 272 5.70 3.46 -17.52
CA LEU A 272 6.11 2.60 -18.62
C LEU A 272 6.05 3.39 -19.93
N ARG A 273 7.02 3.15 -20.83
CA ARG A 273 6.99 3.63 -22.21
C ARG A 273 7.07 2.42 -23.14
N VAL A 274 6.06 2.27 -23.99
CA VAL A 274 5.85 1.09 -24.85
C VAL A 274 5.38 1.52 -26.24
N ARG A 275 5.43 0.59 -27.20
CA ARG A 275 5.01 0.78 -28.60
C ARG A 275 5.67 2.02 -29.23
N VAL A 276 6.96 2.17 -28.98
CA VAL A 276 7.74 3.31 -29.49
C VAL A 276 7.86 3.23 -31.01
N LYS A 277 7.61 4.35 -31.69
CA LYS A 277 7.88 4.51 -33.13
C LYS A 277 8.92 5.60 -33.32
N LYS A 278 9.94 5.27 -34.10
CA LYS A 278 11.06 6.17 -34.39
C LYS A 278 11.08 6.59 -35.86
N ARG A 279 11.67 7.76 -36.11
CA ARG A 279 12.14 8.22 -37.42
C ARG A 279 13.61 8.58 -37.29
N GLY A 280 14.48 7.64 -37.66
CA GLY A 280 15.90 7.74 -37.28
C GLY A 280 16.04 7.57 -35.77
N ASP A 281 16.77 8.47 -35.11
CA ASP A 281 16.93 8.46 -33.65
C ASP A 281 15.80 9.19 -32.89
N GLU A 282 14.91 9.88 -33.61
CA GLU A 282 13.82 10.64 -33.00
C GLU A 282 12.61 9.75 -32.71
N ILE A 283 12.15 9.74 -31.47
CA ILE A 283 10.86 9.15 -31.08
C ILE A 283 9.74 10.08 -31.56
N ILE A 284 8.97 9.62 -32.54
CA ILE A 284 7.82 10.36 -33.09
C ILE A 284 6.49 10.00 -32.43
N GLN A 285 6.43 8.83 -31.79
CA GLN A 285 5.25 8.35 -31.06
C GLN A 285 5.69 7.34 -30.00
N ALA A 286 5.04 7.37 -28.84
CA ALA A 286 5.12 6.31 -27.83
C ALA A 286 3.81 6.26 -27.04
N ASN A 287 3.47 5.08 -26.53
CA ASN A 287 2.41 4.90 -25.56
C ASN A 287 3.00 4.90 -24.14
N TYR A 288 2.23 5.39 -23.18
CA TYR A 288 2.65 5.49 -21.79
C TYR A 288 1.63 4.84 -20.87
N ALA A 289 2.11 4.15 -19.84
CA ALA A 289 1.29 3.58 -18.78
C ALA A 289 1.82 3.95 -17.39
N LYS A 290 0.97 3.82 -16.38
CA LYS A 290 1.31 4.04 -14.97
C LYS A 290 0.94 2.81 -14.15
N ILE A 291 1.81 2.43 -13.22
CA ILE A 291 1.52 1.43 -12.18
C ILE A 291 1.56 2.14 -10.82
N ASN A 292 0.50 2.01 -10.03
CA ASN A 292 0.41 2.52 -8.66
C ASN A 292 0.66 1.38 -7.65
N GLU A 293 1.27 1.67 -6.49
CA GLU A 293 1.51 0.73 -5.38
C GLU A 293 2.40 -0.49 -5.67
N GLY A 294 3.09 -0.42 -6.81
CA GLY A 294 4.07 -1.36 -7.31
C GLY A 294 3.55 -2.72 -7.75
N ILE A 295 4.48 -3.57 -8.17
CA ILE A 295 4.24 -4.94 -8.62
C ILE A 295 4.55 -5.85 -7.43
N ARG A 296 3.56 -6.62 -6.98
CA ARG A 296 3.58 -7.41 -5.74
C ARG A 296 3.37 -8.88 -6.04
#